data_AF-A0A8T4EB19-F1
#
_entry.id   AF-A0A8T4EB19-F1
#
_cell.length_a   1.000
_cell.length_b   1.000
_cell.length_c   1.000
_cell.angle_alpha   90.00
_cell.angle_beta   90.00
_cell.angle_gamma   90.00
#
_symmetry.space_group_name_H-M   'P 1'
#
loop_
_entity.id
_entity.type
_entity.pdbx_description
1 polymer ?
#
loop_
_entity_poly.entity_id
_entity_poly.type
_entity_poly.pdbx_seq_one_letter_code
_entity_poly.pdbx_strand_id
1 'polypeptide(L)'
;MSEDRPPTLVPTSSMSFEKQILILRAYVVLTNDGTEPVHYKVVMNRTGLARTQIAGTNAFFVSLGLLRHASKGTYLPPPETVQFIGEKPGNEDYSTIRTTLEKSPLFDFIRELIRIHGEVTIDDAISFLLTESGEKTRSRAERSIQWLEKCGILEVSEEGILSLSGEIQ
;
A
#
# COMPACT_ATOMS: atom_id res chain seq x y z
N MET A 1 0.92 19.81 15.73
CA MET A 1 2.22 19.90 15.07
C MET A 1 2.51 18.53 14.49
N SER A 2 2.16 18.33 13.23
CA SER A 2 2.50 17.12 12.48
C SER A 2 4.00 17.15 12.23
N GLU A 3 4.74 16.21 12.82
CA GLU A 3 6.11 15.93 12.38
C GLU A 3 6.04 15.54 10.91
N ASP A 4 6.68 16.32 10.03
CA ASP A 4 6.91 16.02 8.61
C ASP A 4 7.85 14.81 8.51
N ARG A 5 7.36 13.64 8.93
CA ARG A 5 8.01 12.38 8.59
C ARG A 5 7.69 12.14 7.11
N PRO A 6 8.71 11.92 6.25
CA PRO A 6 8.49 11.69 4.84
C PRO A 6 7.49 10.53 4.63
N PRO A 7 6.65 10.60 3.58
CA PRO A 7 5.66 9.57 3.32
C PRO A 7 6.34 8.22 3.17
N THR A 8 5.72 7.19 3.76
CA THR A 8 6.26 5.83 3.71
C THR A 8 6.07 5.23 2.31
N LEU A 9 7.14 5.06 1.54
CA LEU A 9 7.09 4.47 0.20
C LEU A 9 7.07 2.94 0.20
N VAL A 10 7.56 2.32 1.28
CA VAL A 10 7.60 0.86 1.44
C VAL A 10 7.10 0.42 2.80
N PRO A 11 6.43 -0.75 2.91
CA PRO A 11 6.01 -1.26 4.20
C PRO A 11 7.22 -1.51 5.10
N THR A 12 7.23 -0.92 6.29
CA THR A 12 8.34 -1.08 7.27
C THR A 12 8.36 -2.45 7.96
N SER A 13 7.37 -3.30 7.67
CA SER A 13 7.33 -4.68 8.13
C SER A 13 7.54 -5.64 6.95
N SER A 14 8.41 -6.62 7.14
CA SER A 14 8.54 -7.75 6.22
C SER A 14 7.33 -8.68 6.40
N MET A 15 6.33 -8.52 5.53
CA MET A 15 5.16 -9.41 5.49
C MET A 15 4.74 -9.71 4.06
N SER A 16 4.08 -10.86 3.88
CA SER A 16 3.50 -11.22 2.60
C SER A 16 2.34 -10.30 2.24
N PHE A 17 2.02 -10.23 0.95
CA PHE A 17 0.93 -9.39 0.46
C PHE A 17 -0.42 -9.85 1.03
N GLU A 18 -0.64 -11.15 1.17
CA GLU A 18 -1.86 -11.73 1.74
C GLU A 18 -2.05 -11.29 3.19
N LYS A 19 -0.96 -11.16 3.96
CA LYS A 19 -1.02 -10.62 5.33
C LYS A 19 -1.35 -9.13 5.34
N GLN A 20 -0.93 -8.37 4.33
CA GLN A 20 -1.34 -6.97 4.16
C GLN A 20 -2.85 -6.89 3.91
N ILE A 21 -3.38 -7.70 3.00
CA ILE A 21 -4.82 -7.79 2.72
C ILE A 21 -5.60 -8.21 3.98
N LEU A 22 -5.09 -9.18 4.74
CA LEU A 22 -5.69 -9.61 6.00
C LEU A 22 -5.83 -8.46 7.01
N ILE A 23 -4.86 -7.56 7.08
CA ILE A 23 -4.91 -6.39 7.97
C ILE A 23 -6.00 -5.41 7.51
N LEU A 24 -6.07 -5.07 6.22
CA LEU A 24 -7.13 -4.20 5.69
C LEU A 24 -8.51 -4.80 5.92
N ARG A 25 -8.67 -6.09 5.64
CA ARG A 25 -9.93 -6.81 5.90
C ARG A 25 -10.31 -6.78 7.38
N ALA A 26 -9.33 -6.96 8.27
CA ALA A 26 -9.59 -6.85 9.71
C ALA A 26 -10.05 -5.44 10.10
N TYR A 27 -9.49 -4.37 9.52
CA TYR A 27 -10.02 -3.02 9.73
C TYR A 27 -11.44 -2.87 9.20
N VAL A 28 -11.72 -3.26 7.95
CA VAL A 28 -13.07 -3.15 7.37
C VAL A 28 -14.11 -3.83 8.27
N VAL A 29 -13.87 -5.08 8.67
CA VAL A 29 -14.79 -5.84 9.54
C VAL A 29 -14.92 -5.22 10.93
N LEU A 30 -13.80 -4.86 11.58
CA LEU A 30 -13.84 -4.36 12.96
C LEU A 30 -14.38 -2.93 13.05
N THR A 31 -14.26 -2.14 11.99
CA THR A 31 -14.76 -0.76 11.92
C THR A 31 -16.21 -0.68 11.48
N ASN A 32 -16.90 -1.82 11.34
CA ASN A 32 -18.24 -1.93 10.80
C ASN A 32 -18.34 -1.22 9.42
N ASP A 33 -17.54 -1.69 8.48
CA ASP A 33 -17.48 -1.16 7.11
C ASP A 33 -17.08 0.33 7.04
N GLY A 34 -16.14 0.72 7.91
CA GLY A 34 -15.57 2.07 7.92
C GLY A 34 -16.41 3.13 8.64
N THR A 35 -17.35 2.74 9.50
CA THR A 35 -18.16 3.69 10.29
C THR A 35 -17.54 4.04 11.65
N GLU A 36 -16.82 3.11 12.28
CA GLU A 36 -16.29 3.28 13.64
C GLU A 36 -14.77 3.07 13.71
N PRO A 37 -13.97 4.05 14.14
CA PRO A 37 -12.53 3.88 14.21
C PRO A 37 -12.09 2.79 15.19
N VAL A 38 -11.12 1.98 14.79
CA VAL A 38 -10.62 0.86 15.60
C VAL A 38 -9.16 1.05 15.97
N HIS A 39 -8.83 0.77 17.23
CA HIS A 39 -7.44 0.79 17.70
C HIS A 39 -6.66 -0.42 17.14
N TYR A 40 -5.42 -0.21 16.68
CA TYR A 40 -4.59 -1.26 16.06
C TYR A 40 -4.39 -2.52 16.93
N LYS A 41 -4.49 -2.37 18.25
CA LYS A 41 -4.42 -3.50 19.21
C LYS A 41 -5.57 -4.49 19.05
N VAL A 42 -6.76 -4.03 18.67
CA VAL A 42 -7.90 -4.91 18.39
C VAL A 42 -7.62 -5.73 17.12
N VAL A 43 -7.08 -5.07 16.09
CA VAL A 43 -6.63 -5.74 14.84
C VAL A 43 -5.52 -6.75 15.13
N MET A 44 -4.56 -6.40 15.99
CA MET A 44 -3.49 -7.30 16.45
C MET A 44 -4.06 -8.57 17.09
N ASN A 45 -5.01 -8.42 18.01
CA ASN A 45 -5.67 -9.57 18.66
C ASN A 45 -6.47 -10.42 17.67
N ARG A 46 -7.10 -9.79 16.67
CA ARG A 46 -7.91 -10.48 15.66
C ARG A 46 -7.08 -11.24 14.63
N THR A 47 -5.93 -10.70 14.25
CA THR A 47 -5.07 -11.27 13.18
C THR A 47 -3.94 -12.14 13.73
N GLY A 48 -3.60 -12.02 15.03
CA GLY A 48 -2.47 -12.71 15.65
C GLY A 48 -1.10 -12.18 15.20
N LEU A 49 -1.05 -11.07 14.47
CA LEU A 49 0.18 -10.45 13.99
C LEU A 49 0.81 -9.59 15.09
N ALA A 50 2.13 -9.41 15.04
CA ALA A 50 2.85 -8.61 16.03
C ALA A 50 2.56 -7.12 15.90
N ARG A 51 2.68 -6.36 17.00
CA ARG A 51 2.50 -4.89 17.02
C ARG A 51 3.32 -4.18 15.95
N THR A 52 4.59 -4.54 15.79
CA THR A 52 5.50 -3.90 14.82
C THR A 52 5.04 -4.14 13.38
N GLN A 53 4.44 -5.30 13.12
CA GLN A 53 3.87 -5.65 11.82
C GLN A 53 2.65 -4.78 11.52
N ILE A 54 1.69 -4.71 12.44
CA ILE A 54 0.49 -3.87 12.25
C ILE A 54 0.87 -2.40 12.14
N ALA A 55 1.67 -1.87 13.07
CA ALA A 55 2.01 -0.45 13.09
C ALA A 55 2.78 -0.03 11.83
N GLY A 56 3.73 -0.85 11.40
CA GLY A 56 4.53 -0.57 10.22
C GLY A 56 3.73 -0.60 8.92
N THR A 57 2.84 -1.60 8.79
CA THR A 57 1.95 -1.71 7.63
C THR A 57 0.86 -0.63 7.63
N ASN A 58 0.33 -0.25 8.79
CA ASN A 58 -0.64 0.84 8.88
C ASN A 58 -0.08 2.17 8.37
N ALA A 59 1.18 2.49 8.71
CA ALA A 59 1.82 3.73 8.25
C ALA A 59 1.90 3.76 6.72
N PHE A 60 2.23 2.62 6.11
CA PHE A 60 2.22 2.44 4.67
C PHE A 60 0.81 2.51 4.07
N PHE A 61 -0.20 1.88 4.67
CA PHE A 61 -1.58 2.02 4.18
C PHE A 61 -2.11 3.45 4.29
N VAL A 62 -1.69 4.21 5.29
CA VAL A 62 -2.03 5.63 5.38
C VAL A 62 -1.36 6.42 4.26
N SER A 63 -0.09 6.16 3.93
CA SER A 63 0.55 6.85 2.80
C SER A 63 -0.07 6.47 1.45
N LEU A 64 -0.57 5.24 1.31
CA LEU A 64 -1.34 4.80 0.15
C LEU A 64 -2.77 5.35 0.11
N GLY A 65 -3.26 5.95 1.20
CA GLY A 65 -4.66 6.39 1.33
C GLY A 65 -5.65 5.26 1.61
N LEU A 66 -5.19 4.03 1.82
CA LEU A 66 -6.02 2.84 2.11
C LEU A 66 -6.53 2.80 3.57
N LEU A 67 -5.92 3.58 4.46
CA LEU A 67 -6.40 3.85 5.82
C LEU A 67 -6.28 5.34 6.13
N ARG A 68 -7.07 5.82 7.08
CA ARG A 68 -6.97 7.18 7.63
C ARG A 68 -6.71 7.11 9.13
N HIS A 69 -5.88 8.03 9.62
CA HIS A 69 -5.75 8.26 11.06
C HIS A 69 -7.01 8.93 11.59
N ALA A 70 -7.68 8.30 12.55
CA ALA A 70 -8.80 8.92 13.26
C ALA A 70 -8.34 9.60 14.56
N SER A 71 -7.54 8.88 15.35
CA SER A 71 -6.89 9.37 16.56
C SER A 71 -5.65 8.53 16.89
N LYS A 72 -5.04 8.74 18.07
CA LYS A 72 -3.80 8.04 18.45
C LYS A 72 -3.98 6.53 18.44
N GLY A 73 -3.36 5.87 17.46
CA GLY A 73 -3.40 4.41 17.30
C GLY A 73 -4.71 3.86 16.78
N THR A 74 -5.66 4.71 16.37
CA THR A 74 -6.93 4.31 15.77
C THR A 74 -6.97 4.67 14.29
N TYR A 75 -7.60 3.80 13.52
CA TYR A 75 -7.63 3.89 12.06
C TYR A 75 -9.03 3.60 11.54
N LEU A 76 -9.32 4.17 10.37
CA LEU A 76 -10.57 3.97 9.65
C LEU A 76 -10.27 3.73 8.16
N PRO A 77 -10.79 2.66 7.55
CA PRO A 77 -10.73 2.49 6.10
C PRO A 77 -11.68 3.49 5.43
N PRO A 78 -11.28 4.14 4.33
CA PRO A 78 -12.19 4.93 3.51
C PRO A 78 -13.15 4.03 2.70
N PRO A 79 -14.24 4.57 2.14
CA PRO A 79 -15.22 3.80 1.38
C PRO A 79 -14.64 2.95 0.24
N GLU A 80 -13.62 3.47 -0.45
CA GLU A 80 -12.94 2.78 -1.54
C GLU A 80 -12.24 1.50 -1.07
N THR A 81 -11.63 1.54 0.12
CA THR A 81 -11.02 0.35 0.76
C THR A 81 -12.07 -0.67 1.20
N VAL A 82 -13.22 -0.20 1.68
CA VAL A 82 -14.34 -1.09 2.06
C VAL A 82 -14.86 -1.84 0.83
N GLN A 83 -15.08 -1.13 -0.27
CA GLN A 83 -15.48 -1.73 -1.56
C GLN A 83 -14.41 -2.70 -2.07
N PHE A 84 -13.13 -2.30 -2.01
CA PHE A 84 -12.00 -3.12 -2.43
C PHE A 84 -11.97 -4.48 -1.73
N ILE A 85 -12.15 -4.49 -0.40
CA ILE A 85 -12.06 -5.71 0.39
C ILE A 85 -13.23 -6.66 0.10
N GLY A 86 -14.42 -6.12 -0.21
CA GLY A 86 -15.61 -6.90 -0.49
C GLY A 86 -16.04 -7.84 0.66
N GLU A 87 -17.07 -8.64 0.41
CA GLU A 87 -17.70 -9.46 1.45
C GLU A 87 -16.86 -10.69 1.86
N LYS A 88 -16.02 -11.22 0.96
CA LYS A 88 -15.32 -12.50 1.15
C LYS A 88 -13.83 -12.39 0.80
N PRO A 89 -12.95 -13.13 1.51
CA PRO A 89 -11.55 -13.27 1.12
C PRO A 89 -11.41 -13.80 -0.31
N GLY A 90 -10.51 -13.20 -1.09
CA GLY A 90 -10.27 -13.59 -2.49
C GLY A 90 -11.17 -12.86 -3.50
N ASN A 91 -12.15 -12.09 -3.05
CA ASN A 91 -13.01 -11.25 -3.90
C ASN A 91 -12.53 -9.80 -3.94
N GLU A 92 -11.25 -9.55 -3.69
CA GLU A 92 -10.74 -8.18 -3.68
C GLU A 92 -10.83 -7.54 -5.07
N ASP A 93 -11.53 -6.42 -5.20
CA ASP A 93 -11.67 -5.67 -6.44
C ASP A 93 -10.68 -4.51 -6.47
N TYR A 94 -9.48 -4.76 -7.00
CA TYR A 94 -8.40 -3.79 -7.05
C TYR A 94 -8.74 -2.54 -7.89
N SER A 95 -9.74 -2.61 -8.77
CA SER A 95 -10.16 -1.44 -9.56
C SER A 95 -10.73 -0.32 -8.69
N THR A 96 -11.32 -0.63 -7.53
CA THR A 96 -11.97 0.37 -6.66
C THR A 96 -10.97 1.25 -5.92
N ILE A 97 -9.73 0.78 -5.72
CA ILE A 97 -8.66 1.54 -5.06
C ILE A 97 -7.64 2.12 -6.03
N ARG A 98 -7.80 1.89 -7.34
CA ARG A 98 -6.88 2.39 -8.37
C ARG A 98 -6.66 3.92 -8.25
N THR A 99 -7.74 4.70 -8.28
CA THR A 99 -7.67 6.17 -8.17
C THR A 99 -7.13 6.65 -6.81
N THR A 100 -7.30 5.84 -5.76
CA THR A 100 -6.70 6.13 -4.45
C THR A 100 -5.17 5.99 -4.51
N LEU A 101 -4.68 4.91 -5.14
CA LEU A 101 -3.25 4.66 -5.30
C LEU A 101 -2.58 5.61 -6.30
N GLU A 102 -3.27 6.02 -7.36
CA GLU A 102 -2.80 7.06 -8.31
C GLU A 102 -2.58 8.43 -7.64
N LYS A 103 -3.10 8.65 -6.43
CA LYS A 103 -2.87 9.86 -5.62
C LYS A 103 -1.83 9.64 -4.51
N SER A 104 -1.22 8.46 -4.45
CA SER A 104 -0.28 8.12 -3.40
C SER A 104 1.14 8.62 -3.73
N PRO A 105 1.96 8.94 -2.71
CA PRO A 105 3.37 9.27 -2.90
C PRO A 105 4.17 8.15 -3.55
N LEU A 106 3.74 6.88 -3.40
CA LEU A 106 4.35 5.75 -4.07
C LEU A 106 4.16 5.83 -5.59
N PHE A 107 2.93 6.13 -6.04
CA PHE A 107 2.67 6.30 -7.47
C PHE A 107 3.43 7.50 -8.03
N ASP A 108 3.40 8.64 -7.35
CA ASP A 108 4.15 9.83 -7.78
C ASP A 108 5.64 9.52 -7.94
N PHE A 109 6.23 8.78 -6.98
CA PHE A 109 7.62 8.35 -7.07
C PHE A 109 7.90 7.49 -8.31
N ILE A 110 7.07 6.47 -8.57
CA ILE A 110 7.26 5.57 -9.72
C ILE A 110 7.05 6.28 -11.05
N ARG A 111 6.03 7.15 -11.15
CA ARG A 111 5.79 7.96 -12.35
C ARG A 111 6.97 8.88 -12.65
N GLU A 112 7.48 9.57 -11.64
CA GLU A 112 8.64 10.45 -11.80
C GLU A 112 9.90 9.67 -12.20
N LEU A 113 10.10 8.49 -11.62
CA LEU A 113 11.20 7.61 -11.98
C LEU A 113 11.15 7.21 -13.47
N ILE A 114 10.00 6.74 -13.94
CA ILE A 114 9.79 6.40 -15.36
C ILE A 114 9.99 7.62 -16.25
N ARG A 115 9.46 8.79 -15.86
CA ARG A 115 9.58 10.03 -16.64
C ARG A 115 11.04 10.50 -16.79
N ILE A 116 11.85 10.37 -15.74
CA ILE A 116 13.24 10.84 -15.73
C ILE A 116 14.16 9.89 -16.51
N HIS A 117 13.97 8.58 -16.34
CA HIS A 117 14.87 7.57 -16.86
C HIS A 117 14.41 6.94 -18.18
N GLY A 118 13.14 7.12 -18.55
CA GLY A 118 12.52 6.48 -19.71
C GLY A 118 12.23 5.01 -19.43
N GLU A 119 13.17 4.13 -19.78
CA GLU A 119 13.06 2.70 -19.52
C GLU A 119 13.57 2.39 -18.12
N VAL A 120 12.69 1.87 -17.27
CA VAL A 120 12.99 1.50 -15.88
C VAL A 120 12.65 0.03 -15.70
N THR A 121 13.62 -0.78 -15.32
CA THR A 121 13.32 -2.18 -14.97
C THR A 121 12.73 -2.29 -13.57
N ILE A 122 12.07 -3.41 -13.27
CA ILE A 122 11.59 -3.71 -11.92
C ILE A 122 12.74 -3.71 -10.90
N ASP A 123 13.94 -4.15 -11.29
CA ASP A 123 15.14 -4.16 -10.45
C ASP A 123 15.65 -2.75 -10.16
N ASP A 124 15.60 -1.86 -11.15
CA ASP A 124 15.93 -0.45 -10.97
C ASP A 124 14.93 0.19 -10.01
N ALA A 125 13.62 0.03 -10.25
CA ALA A 125 12.58 0.60 -9.40
C ALA A 125 12.68 0.13 -7.94
N ILE A 126 12.95 -1.15 -7.73
CA ILE A 126 13.22 -1.71 -6.40
C ILE A 126 14.44 -1.04 -5.77
N SER A 127 15.54 -0.90 -6.52
CA SER A 127 16.77 -0.28 -6.03
C SER A 127 16.57 1.19 -5.66
N PHE A 128 15.83 1.93 -6.47
CA PHE A 128 15.47 3.33 -6.21
C PHE A 128 14.54 3.46 -4.99
N LEU A 129 13.50 2.61 -4.87
CA LEU A 129 12.61 2.59 -3.71
C LEU A 129 13.38 2.32 -2.41
N LEU A 130 14.29 1.34 -2.41
CA LEU A 130 15.12 1.02 -1.25
C LEU A 130 16.01 2.19 -0.86
N THR A 131 16.63 2.83 -1.85
CA THR A 131 17.48 4.01 -1.65
C THR A 131 16.70 5.17 -1.05
N GLU A 132 15.57 5.54 -1.65
CA GLU A 132 14.74 6.68 -1.21
C GLU A 132 14.12 6.43 0.18
N SER A 133 13.69 5.20 0.45
CA SER A 133 13.10 4.86 1.75
C SER A 133 14.11 4.59 2.87
N GLY A 134 15.41 4.47 2.54
CA GLY A 134 16.46 4.04 3.47
C GLY A 134 16.33 2.58 3.92
N GLU A 135 15.52 1.79 3.24
CA GLU A 135 15.29 0.38 3.54
C GLU A 135 16.29 -0.52 2.82
N LYS A 136 16.54 -1.70 3.40
CA LYS A 136 17.50 -2.67 2.85
C LYS A 136 16.85 -3.97 2.41
N THR A 137 15.55 -4.12 2.66
CA THR A 137 14.84 -5.38 2.42
C THR A 137 14.10 -5.31 1.10
N ARG A 138 14.66 -5.97 0.08
CA ARG A 138 14.09 -6.07 -1.27
C ARG A 138 12.60 -6.40 -1.29
N SER A 139 12.20 -7.41 -0.50
CA SER A 139 10.81 -7.86 -0.44
C SER A 139 9.82 -6.81 0.06
N ARG A 140 10.26 -5.69 0.64
CA ARG A 140 9.38 -4.58 1.03
C ARG A 140 9.06 -3.69 -0.18
N ALA A 141 10.08 -3.33 -0.95
CA ALA A 141 9.92 -2.58 -2.19
C ALA A 141 9.10 -3.36 -3.23
N GLU A 142 9.34 -4.67 -3.35
CA GLU A 142 8.52 -5.54 -4.21
C GLU A 142 7.03 -5.48 -3.85
N ARG A 143 6.68 -5.39 -2.56
CA ARG A 143 5.28 -5.30 -2.13
C ARG A 143 4.65 -3.96 -2.48
N SER A 144 5.43 -2.88 -2.48
CA SER A 144 4.96 -1.58 -2.96
C SER A 144 4.62 -1.65 -4.45
N ILE A 145 5.53 -2.19 -5.27
CA ILE A 145 5.30 -2.36 -6.71
C ILE A 145 4.08 -3.27 -6.96
N GLN A 146 3.97 -4.36 -6.20
CA GLN A 146 2.86 -5.31 -6.30
C GLN A 146 1.48 -4.64 -6.07
N TRP A 147 1.38 -3.61 -5.21
CA TRP A 147 0.13 -2.86 -5.04
C TRP A 147 -0.27 -2.11 -6.32
N LEU A 148 0.68 -1.47 -7.00
CA LEU A 148 0.41 -0.73 -8.25
C LEU A 148 0.10 -1.70 -9.40
N GLU A 149 0.83 -2.81 -9.49
CA GLU A 149 0.60 -3.86 -10.49
C GLU A 149 -0.79 -4.49 -10.33
N LYS A 150 -1.17 -4.89 -9.11
CA LYS A 150 -2.48 -5.50 -8.84
C LYS A 150 -3.66 -4.58 -9.18
N CYS A 151 -3.46 -3.26 -9.12
CA CYS A 151 -4.48 -2.27 -9.47
C CYS A 151 -4.47 -1.89 -10.95
N GLY A 152 -3.61 -2.52 -11.77
CA GLY A 152 -3.46 -2.22 -13.18
C GLY A 152 -3.02 -0.78 -13.43
N ILE A 153 -2.24 -0.21 -12.52
CA ILE A 153 -1.59 1.10 -12.67
C ILE A 153 -0.24 0.93 -13.37
N LEU A 154 0.42 -0.18 -13.06
CA LEU A 154 1.74 -0.54 -13.55
C LEU A 154 1.65 -1.85 -14.34
N GLU A 155 2.27 -1.86 -15.51
CA GLU A 155 2.51 -3.06 -16.31
C GLU A 155 3.99 -3.39 -16.30
N VAL A 156 4.29 -4.69 -16.19
CA VAL A 156 5.65 -5.23 -16.23
C VAL A 156 5.76 -6.09 -17.49
N SER A 157 6.66 -5.74 -18.40
CA SER A 157 6.89 -6.53 -19.62
C SER A 157 7.57 -7.88 -19.30
N GLU A 158 7.65 -8.77 -20.28
CA GLU A 158 8.41 -10.03 -20.16
C GLU A 158 9.90 -9.80 -19.84
N GLU A 159 10.44 -8.67 -20.29
CA GLU A 159 11.81 -8.23 -20.03
C GLU A 159 11.97 -7.52 -18.67
N GLY A 160 10.88 -7.38 -17.91
CA GLY A 160 10.89 -6.75 -16.60
C GLY A 160 10.86 -5.21 -16.65
N ILE A 161 10.51 -4.61 -17.79
CA ILE A 161 10.41 -3.15 -17.95
C ILE A 161 9.07 -2.68 -17.43
N LEU A 162 9.09 -1.59 -16.65
CA LEU A 162 7.92 -0.96 -16.08
C LEU A 162 7.32 0.07 -17.04
N SER A 163 5.99 0.08 -17.13
CA SER A 163 5.23 1.11 -17.83
C SER A 163 3.96 1.47 -17.08
N LEU A 164 3.45 2.69 -17.27
CA LEU A 164 2.19 3.12 -16.67
C LEU A 164 1.01 2.76 -17.57
N SER A 165 0.04 2.04 -17.01
CA SER A 165 -1.15 1.62 -17.74
C SER A 165 -2.06 2.81 -18.02
N GLY A 166 -2.24 3.15 -19.30
CA GLY A 166 -3.18 4.17 -19.76
C GLY A 166 -2.59 5.56 -20.04
N GLU A 167 -1.28 5.75 -19.86
CA GLU A 167 -0.58 6.88 -20.50
C GLU A 167 -0.31 6.51 -21.95
N ILE A 168 -1.17 7.00 -22.85
CA ILE A 168 -0.87 7.03 -24.29
C ILE A 168 0.32 7.99 -24.45
N GLN A 169 1.45 7.46 -24.91
CA GLN A 169 2.62 8.25 -25.35
C GLN A 169 2.25 9.30 -26.40
#